data_AF-W1X9K4-F1
#
_entry.id   AF-W1X9K4-F1
#
_cell.length_a   1.000
_cell.length_b   1.000
_cell.length_c   1.000
_cell.angle_alpha   90.00
_cell.angle_beta   90.00
_cell.angle_gamma   90.00
#
_symmetry.space_group_name_H-M   'P 1'
#
loop_
_entity.id
_entity.type
_entity.pdbx_description
1 polymer ?
#
loop_
_entity_poly.entity_id
_entity_poly.type
_entity_poly.pdbx_seq_one_letter_code
_entity_poly.pdbx_strand_id
1 'polypeptide(L)'
;LFFDFEQTHHIVRGSVESVDLAGTFSTYPNPHINFVQAFAVEMVITAILMGLILALTDDGNGVPRGPLAPLLIGLLIAVIGASMGPLTGFAMNPARDFGPKVFAWLAGWGNVAFTGGRDIPYFLVPLFGPIVGAIVGA
;
A
#
# COMPACT_ATOMS: atom_id res chain seq x y z
N LEU A 1 -20.20 -12.82 -5.45
CA LEU A 1 -18.93 -13.03 -4.70
C LEU A 1 -18.89 -12.22 -3.41
N PHE A 2 -18.69 -10.89 -3.42
CA PHE A 2 -18.62 -10.10 -2.18
C PHE A 2 -19.89 -10.22 -1.32
N PHE A 3 -21.08 -10.03 -1.92
CA PHE A 3 -22.35 -10.15 -1.19
C PHE A 3 -22.58 -11.56 -0.62
N ASP A 4 -22.26 -12.60 -1.38
CA ASP A 4 -22.43 -13.98 -0.91
C ASP A 4 -21.50 -14.29 0.27
N PHE A 5 -20.24 -13.82 0.21
CA PHE A 5 -19.28 -13.96 1.29
C PHE A 5 -19.71 -13.16 2.53
N GLU A 6 -20.15 -11.91 2.35
CA GLU A 6 -20.67 -11.07 3.43
C GLU A 6 -21.85 -11.73 4.15
N GLN A 7 -22.81 -12.28 3.39
CA GLN A 7 -23.95 -13.01 3.96
C GLN A 7 -23.53 -14.29 4.70
N THR A 8 -22.62 -15.06 4.12
CA THR A 8 -22.14 -16.33 4.69
C THR A 8 -21.36 -16.13 5.99
N HIS A 9 -20.58 -15.05 6.07
CA HIS A 9 -19.74 -14.73 7.23
C HIS A 9 -20.36 -13.71 8.18
N HIS A 10 -21.62 -13.32 7.96
CA HIS A 10 -22.35 -12.32 8.76
C HIS A 10 -21.61 -10.97 8.86
N ILE A 11 -20.94 -10.56 7.77
CA ILE A 11 -20.24 -9.28 7.69
C ILE A 11 -21.19 -8.21 7.15
N VAL A 12 -21.32 -7.11 7.86
CA VAL A 12 -22.09 -5.95 7.40
C VAL A 12 -21.16 -4.99 6.67
N ARG A 13 -21.39 -4.74 5.38
CA ARG A 13 -20.57 -3.79 4.63
C ARG A 13 -20.60 -2.41 5.28
N GLY A 14 -19.43 -1.84 5.51
CA GLY A 14 -19.25 -0.57 6.21
C GLY A 14 -18.96 -0.69 7.70
N SER A 15 -19.02 -1.91 8.26
CA SER A 15 -18.53 -2.20 9.61
C SER A 15 -17.02 -2.43 9.64
N VAL A 16 -16.43 -2.47 10.84
CA VAL A 16 -14.98 -2.71 11.00
C VAL A 16 -14.58 -4.09 10.46
N GLU A 17 -15.45 -5.08 10.62
CA GLU A 17 -15.24 -6.44 10.11
C GLU A 17 -15.16 -6.47 8.57
N SER A 18 -15.80 -5.53 7.89
CA SER A 18 -15.78 -5.43 6.43
C SER A 18 -14.48 -4.84 5.86
N VAL A 19 -13.57 -4.34 6.71
CA VAL A 19 -12.26 -3.80 6.30
C VAL A 19 -11.39 -4.87 5.63
N ASP A 20 -11.51 -6.13 6.06
CA ASP A 20 -10.79 -7.25 5.43
C ASP A 20 -11.12 -7.36 3.94
N LEU A 21 -12.42 -7.29 3.59
CA LEU A 21 -12.86 -7.28 2.19
C LEU A 21 -12.49 -6.00 1.46
N ALA A 22 -12.52 -4.85 2.14
CA ALA A 22 -12.05 -3.58 1.57
C ALA A 22 -10.55 -3.65 1.22
N GLY A 23 -9.79 -4.51 1.92
CA GLY A 23 -8.37 -4.81 1.67
C GLY A 23 -8.09 -5.36 0.27
N THR A 24 -9.11 -5.83 -0.44
CA THR A 24 -8.99 -6.23 -1.86
C THR A 24 -8.58 -5.06 -2.75
N PHE A 25 -9.03 -3.84 -2.42
CA PHE A 25 -8.83 -2.67 -3.28
C PHE A 25 -7.59 -1.87 -2.89
N SER A 26 -7.34 -1.73 -1.59
CA SER A 26 -6.37 -0.81 -1.01
C SER A 26 -5.77 -1.38 0.28
N THR A 27 -4.80 -0.72 0.87
CA THR A 27 -4.06 -1.28 2.01
C THR A 27 -4.57 -0.81 3.37
N TYR A 28 -4.35 -1.65 4.39
CA TYR A 28 -4.68 -1.39 5.79
C TYR A 28 -3.51 -1.86 6.68
N PRO A 29 -3.34 -1.29 7.88
CA PRO A 29 -2.23 -1.65 8.74
C PRO A 29 -2.48 -3.01 9.38
N ASN A 30 -1.40 -3.73 9.67
CA ASN A 30 -1.45 -4.90 10.53
C ASN A 30 -2.10 -4.54 11.88
N PRO A 31 -2.94 -5.42 12.47
CA PRO A 31 -3.59 -5.16 13.75
C PRO A 31 -2.62 -4.75 14.88
N HIS A 32 -1.38 -5.23 14.84
CA HIS A 32 -0.38 -5.04 15.90
C HIS A 32 0.47 -3.78 15.75
N ILE A 33 0.29 -2.99 14.69
CA ILE A 33 1.05 -1.74 14.50
C ILE A 33 0.13 -0.51 14.58
N ASN A 34 0.70 0.61 15.00
CA ASN A 34 0.01 1.89 15.08
C ASN A 34 0.27 2.77 13.84
N PHE A 35 -0.37 3.94 13.81
CA PHE A 35 -0.29 4.89 12.69
C PHE A 35 1.16 5.31 12.37
N VAL A 36 1.95 5.64 13.40
CA VAL A 36 3.33 6.11 13.23
C VAL A 36 4.23 4.99 12.73
N GLN A 37 4.04 3.77 13.24
CA GLN A 37 4.76 2.58 12.78
C GLN A 37 4.43 2.27 11.32
N ALA A 38 3.15 2.32 10.93
CA ALA A 38 2.74 2.13 9.55
C ALA A 38 3.30 3.21 8.61
N PHE A 39 3.30 4.47 9.07
CA PHE A 39 3.92 5.58 8.33
C PHE A 39 5.42 5.35 8.11
N ALA A 40 6.14 4.91 9.15
CA ALA A 40 7.56 4.61 9.06
C ALA A 40 7.83 3.46 8.09
N VAL A 41 7.00 2.41 8.09
CA VAL A 41 7.11 1.30 7.11
C VAL A 41 6.97 1.84 5.69
N GLU A 42 5.85 2.52 5.36
CA GLU A 42 5.59 3.04 4.02
C GLU A 42 6.68 4.02 3.55
N MET A 43 7.18 4.87 4.44
CA MET A 43 8.28 5.78 4.14
C MET A 43 9.57 5.02 3.78
N VAL A 44 9.97 4.04 4.59
CA VAL A 44 11.21 3.27 4.39
C VAL A 44 11.16 2.45 3.11
N ILE A 45 10.07 1.70 2.89
CA ILE A 45 9.97 0.84 1.70
C ILE A 45 9.88 1.66 0.41
N THR A 46 9.28 2.86 0.45
CA THR A 46 9.22 3.74 -0.72
C THR A 46 10.54 4.44 -0.98
N ALA A 47 11.32 4.75 0.06
CA ALA A 47 12.69 5.23 -0.10
C ALA A 47 13.58 4.18 -0.79
N ILE A 48 13.48 2.91 -0.37
CA ILE A 48 14.18 1.80 -1.03
C ILE A 48 13.73 1.66 -2.48
N LEU A 49 12.41 1.72 -2.74
CA LEU A 49 11.86 1.64 -4.08
C LEU A 49 12.44 2.73 -4.99
N MET A 50 12.41 3.99 -4.55
CA MET A 50 12.86 5.11 -5.38
C MET A 50 14.37 5.09 -5.60
N GLY A 51 15.16 4.86 -4.55
CA GLY A 51 16.61 4.76 -4.66
C GLY A 51 17.06 3.62 -5.60
N LEU A 52 16.41 2.46 -5.54
CA LEU A 52 16.74 1.36 -6.45
C LEU A 52 16.19 1.52 -7.86
N ILE A 53 15.07 2.22 -8.05
CA ILE A 53 14.65 2.62 -9.40
C ILE A 53 15.76 3.45 -10.05
N LEU A 54 16.27 4.48 -9.35
CA LEU A 54 17.36 5.32 -9.86
C LEU A 54 18.62 4.51 -10.14
N ALA A 55 19.03 3.62 -9.22
CA ALA A 55 20.21 2.79 -9.42
C ALA A 55 20.08 1.80 -10.60
N LEU A 56 18.88 1.25 -10.82
CA LEU A 56 18.62 0.29 -11.90
C LEU A 56 18.50 0.97 -13.27
N THR A 57 18.14 2.24 -13.32
CA THR A 57 18.01 3.02 -14.57
C THR A 57 19.21 3.93 -14.85
N ASP A 58 20.17 4.05 -13.93
CA ASP A 58 21.42 4.76 -14.13
C ASP A 58 22.45 3.92 -14.90
N ASP A 59 22.69 4.29 -16.15
CA ASP A 59 23.70 3.68 -17.02
C ASP A 59 25.15 4.01 -16.60
N GLY A 60 25.35 4.98 -15.70
CA GLY A 60 26.64 5.29 -15.08
C GLY A 60 27.00 4.35 -13.92
N ASN A 61 26.06 3.54 -13.44
CA ASN A 61 26.24 2.66 -12.28
C ASN A 61 26.53 1.20 -12.70
N GLY A 62 27.75 0.92 -13.15
CA GLY A 62 28.13 -0.42 -13.60
C GLY A 62 27.63 -0.73 -15.02
N VAL A 63 27.24 -1.99 -15.29
CA VAL A 63 26.77 -2.39 -16.62
C VAL A 63 25.31 -1.93 -16.84
N PRO A 64 25.01 -1.19 -17.91
CA PRO A 64 23.65 -0.82 -18.30
C PRO A 64 22.70 -2.02 -18.33
N ARG A 65 21.52 -1.88 -17.72
CA ARG A 65 20.51 -2.94 -17.67
C ARG A 65 19.66 -2.97 -18.95
N GLY A 66 19.59 -1.85 -19.67
CA GLY A 66 18.83 -1.72 -20.91
C GLY A 66 17.39 -2.25 -20.78
N PRO A 67 16.95 -3.19 -21.62
CA PRO A 67 15.58 -3.70 -21.60
C PRO A 67 15.23 -4.54 -20.35
N LEU A 68 16.21 -4.92 -19.52
CA LEU A 68 15.95 -5.66 -18.29
C LEU A 68 15.50 -4.76 -17.13
N ALA A 69 15.73 -3.44 -17.19
CA ALA A 69 15.40 -2.54 -16.08
C ALA A 69 13.93 -2.66 -15.61
N PRO A 70 12.90 -2.68 -16.49
CA PRO A 70 11.51 -2.83 -16.05
C PRO A 70 11.23 -4.16 -15.32
N LEU A 71 11.83 -5.27 -15.77
CA LEU A 71 11.68 -6.58 -15.12
C LEU A 71 12.30 -6.57 -13.72
N LEU A 72 13.50 -5.98 -13.58
CA LEU A 72 14.20 -5.89 -12.31
C LEU A 72 13.44 -5.00 -11.31
N ILE A 73 12.82 -3.91 -11.77
CA ILE A 73 11.94 -3.07 -10.94
C ILE A 73 10.69 -3.87 -10.51
N GLY A 74 10.12 -4.69 -11.38
CA GLY A 74 9.02 -5.60 -11.02
C GLY A 74 9.42 -6.60 -9.93
N LEU A 75 10.61 -7.20 -10.05
CA LEU A 75 11.15 -8.11 -9.04
C LEU A 75 11.48 -7.40 -7.73
N LEU A 76 11.97 -6.15 -7.79
CA LEU A 76 12.16 -5.30 -6.62
C LEU A 76 10.84 -5.10 -5.85
N ILE A 77 9.76 -4.72 -6.56
CA ILE A 77 8.44 -4.56 -5.94
C ILE A 77 7.98 -5.88 -5.31
N ALA A 78 8.22 -7.02 -5.96
CA ALA A 78 7.86 -8.33 -5.44
C ALA A 78 8.60 -8.67 -4.13
N VAL A 79 9.91 -8.41 -4.03
CA VAL A 79 10.67 -8.69 -2.81
C VAL A 79 10.33 -7.72 -1.67
N ILE A 80 10.02 -6.46 -1.98
CA ILE A 80 9.50 -5.51 -0.98
C ILE A 80 8.15 -5.99 -0.45
N GLY A 81 7.23 -6.37 -1.34
CA GLY A 81 5.91 -6.87 -0.96
C GLY A 81 6.00 -8.17 -0.16
N ALA A 82 6.88 -9.10 -0.53
CA ALA A 82 7.06 -10.35 0.21
C ALA A 82 7.65 -10.15 1.61
N SER A 83 8.57 -9.20 1.77
CA SER A 83 9.26 -8.97 3.05
C SER A 83 8.49 -8.07 4.01
N MET A 84 7.87 -7.00 3.52
CA MET A 84 7.22 -5.97 4.35
C MET A 84 5.70 -5.90 4.18
N GLY A 85 5.13 -6.62 3.20
CA GLY A 85 3.70 -6.61 2.93
C GLY A 85 2.79 -6.96 4.11
N PRO A 86 3.14 -7.92 5.00
CA PRO A 86 2.33 -8.22 6.19
C PRO A 86 2.15 -7.05 7.17
N LEU A 87 2.95 -5.97 7.05
CA LEU A 87 2.86 -4.80 7.94
C LEU A 87 1.84 -3.77 7.47
N THR A 88 1.88 -3.36 6.20
CA THR A 88 1.04 -2.26 5.67
C THR A 88 0.45 -2.54 4.29
N GLY A 89 0.65 -3.72 3.71
CA GLY A 89 0.21 -4.04 2.35
C GLY A 89 1.06 -3.41 1.24
N PHE A 90 2.26 -2.89 1.56
CA PHE A 90 3.24 -2.31 0.63
C PHE A 90 2.61 -1.34 -0.39
N ALA A 91 1.92 -0.30 0.10
CA ALA A 91 1.20 0.62 -0.79
C ALA A 91 2.16 1.33 -1.75
N MET A 92 3.17 2.02 -1.21
CA MET A 92 4.29 2.68 -1.92
C MET A 92 3.90 3.69 -3.01
N ASN A 93 2.61 3.93 -3.20
CA ASN A 93 2.09 4.70 -4.31
C ASN A 93 0.73 5.31 -3.88
N PRO A 94 0.66 6.65 -3.77
CA PRO A 94 -0.56 7.34 -3.36
C PRO A 94 -1.77 7.06 -4.27
N ALA A 95 -1.57 7.00 -5.58
CA ALA A 95 -2.65 6.75 -6.54
C ALA A 95 -3.17 5.30 -6.47
N ARG A 96 -2.26 4.34 -6.27
CA ARG A 96 -2.56 2.91 -6.13
C ARG A 96 -3.40 2.59 -4.90
N ASP A 97 -3.37 3.45 -3.88
CA ASP A 97 -4.14 3.28 -2.66
C ASP A 97 -5.39 4.19 -2.61
N PHE A 98 -5.21 5.50 -2.83
CA PHE A 98 -6.28 6.48 -2.66
C PHE A 98 -7.42 6.31 -3.69
N GLY A 99 -7.09 6.07 -4.96
CA GLY A 99 -8.11 5.85 -6.00
C GLY A 99 -9.02 4.66 -5.68
N PRO A 100 -8.46 3.46 -5.41
CA PRO A 100 -9.25 2.32 -4.97
C PRO A 100 -9.97 2.50 -3.62
N LYS A 101 -9.44 3.30 -2.68
CA LYS A 101 -10.19 3.68 -1.46
C LYS A 101 -11.43 4.50 -1.78
N VAL A 102 -11.34 5.48 -2.68
CA VAL A 102 -12.49 6.26 -3.15
C VAL A 102 -13.53 5.34 -3.78
N PHE A 103 -13.10 4.37 -4.60
CA PHE A 103 -14.01 3.38 -5.15
C PHE A 103 -14.69 2.54 -4.05
N ALA A 104 -13.93 1.98 -3.10
CA ALA A 104 -14.49 1.19 -2.01
C ALA A 104 -15.49 2.00 -1.16
N TRP A 105 -15.16 3.26 -0.89
CA TRP A 105 -16.04 4.20 -0.21
C TRP A 105 -17.39 4.36 -0.95
N LEU A 106 -17.35 4.61 -2.26
CA LEU A 106 -18.56 4.70 -3.11
C LEU A 106 -19.31 3.36 -3.25
N ALA A 107 -18.59 2.24 -3.21
CA ALA A 107 -19.15 0.89 -3.36
C ALA A 107 -19.82 0.33 -2.09
N GLY A 108 -19.99 1.18 -1.07
CA GLY A 108 -20.77 0.90 0.12
C GLY A 108 -19.95 0.58 1.37
N TRP A 109 -18.62 0.50 1.31
CA TRP A 109 -17.79 0.39 2.52
C TRP A 109 -17.78 1.69 3.32
N GLY A 110 -18.16 2.83 2.74
CA GLY A 110 -18.29 4.07 3.48
C GLY A 110 -17.01 4.45 4.25
N ASN A 111 -17.17 5.04 5.44
CA ASN A 111 -16.05 5.68 6.15
C ASN A 111 -14.93 4.70 6.58
N VAL A 112 -15.24 3.41 6.76
CA VAL A 112 -14.19 2.42 7.10
C VAL A 112 -13.20 2.19 5.95
N ALA A 113 -13.57 2.53 4.69
CA ALA A 113 -12.65 2.50 3.56
C ALA A 113 -11.47 3.49 3.72
N PHE A 114 -11.70 4.64 4.36
CA PHE A 114 -10.65 5.64 4.61
C PHE A 114 -10.00 5.48 5.97
N THR A 115 -10.78 5.13 6.99
CA THR A 115 -10.27 5.06 8.37
C THR A 115 -9.60 3.72 8.69
N GLY A 116 -10.02 2.63 8.06
CA GLY A 116 -9.63 1.27 8.44
C GLY A 116 -10.13 0.86 9.83
N GLY A 117 -11.16 1.55 10.36
CA GLY A 117 -11.62 1.32 11.74
C GLY A 117 -10.63 1.79 12.82
N ARG A 118 -9.74 2.73 12.49
CA ARG A 118 -8.73 3.30 13.39
C ARG A 118 -9.11 4.72 13.80
N ASP A 119 -8.61 5.17 14.96
CA ASP A 119 -8.87 6.53 15.48
C ASP A 119 -8.35 7.62 14.54
N ILE A 120 -7.14 7.42 14.00
CA ILE A 120 -6.53 8.31 13.00
C ILE A 120 -6.84 7.73 11.62
N PRO A 121 -7.41 8.52 10.68
CA PRO A 121 -7.75 8.03 9.35
C PRO A 121 -6.55 7.43 8.62
N TYR A 122 -6.57 6.12 8.39
CA TYR A 122 -5.42 5.39 7.88
C TYR A 122 -5.00 5.80 6.47
N PHE A 123 -5.92 6.26 5.62
CA PHE A 123 -5.61 6.68 4.24
C PHE A 123 -4.49 7.75 4.16
N LEU A 124 -4.25 8.50 5.23
CA LEU A 124 -3.15 9.47 5.31
C LEU A 124 -1.77 8.79 5.21
N VAL A 125 -1.62 7.56 5.72
CA VAL A 125 -0.36 6.82 5.69
C VAL A 125 0.04 6.46 4.25
N PRO A 126 -0.76 5.73 3.45
CA PRO A 126 -0.44 5.46 2.05
C PRO A 126 -0.40 6.70 1.15
N LEU A 127 -0.99 7.82 1.59
CA LEU A 127 -0.99 9.07 0.83
C LEU A 127 0.32 9.86 1.02
N PHE A 128 0.78 10.03 2.25
CA PHE A 128 1.93 10.91 2.56
C PHE A 128 3.22 10.15 2.87
N GLY A 129 3.15 8.96 3.47
CA GLY A 129 4.32 8.12 3.77
C GLY A 129 5.15 7.84 2.52
N PRO A 130 4.52 7.36 1.42
CA PRO A 130 5.23 7.14 0.16
C PRO A 130 5.84 8.41 -0.46
N ILE A 131 5.17 9.57 -0.36
CA ILE A 131 5.71 10.83 -0.91
C ILE A 131 7.00 11.20 -0.17
N VAL A 132 6.97 11.19 1.16
CA VAL A 132 8.15 11.48 1.98
C VAL A 132 9.25 10.45 1.71
N GLY A 133 8.90 9.16 1.65
CA GLY A 133 9.84 8.09 1.34
C GLY A 133 10.52 8.27 -0.02
N ALA A 134 9.76 8.54 -1.08
CA ALA A 134 10.29 8.75 -2.42
C ALA A 134 11.26 9.95 -2.48
N ILE A 135 10.95 11.04 -1.78
CA ILE A 135 11.85 12.21 -1.69
C ILE A 135 13.14 11.86 -0.93
N VAL A 136 13.05 11.08 0.15
CA VAL A 136 14.23 10.66 0.92
C VAL A 136 15.10 9.66 0.15
N GLY A 137 14.49 8.81 -0.67
CA GLY A 137 15.20 7.80 -1.46
C GLY A 137 15.84 8.32 -2.76
N ALA A 138 15.39 9.47 -3.26
CA ALA A 138 15.92 10.11 -4.46
C ALA A 138 17.17 10.96 -4.15
#